data_AF-A0A8H5N8K8-F1
#
_entry.id   AF-A0A8H5N8K8-F1
#
_cell.length_a   1.000
_cell.length_b   1.000
_cell.length_c   1.000
_cell.angle_alpha   90.00
_cell.angle_beta   90.00
_cell.angle_gamma   90.00
#
_symmetry.space_group_name_H-M   'P 1'
#
loop_
_entity.id
_entity.type
_entity.pdbx_description
1 polymer ?
#
loop_
_entity_poly.entity_id
_entity_poly.type
_entity_poly.pdbx_seq_one_letter_code
_entity_poly.pdbx_strand_id
1 'polypeptide(L)'
;MDGEILRSRFRLVEVSDILTPGAYDKALEGVDGVVHAAMNMDINPQNQGAIEDTINSNLYFLEAAAKVPSVKSLVITSSLATCALPTTWNTDAIEKTSKPWDGKGNSRWHGIVLYGAAKARSEQAAQPGRTTKVLMRRTAKYEGGRMCYNSELFGRQLVQFRLTWQEGNVITTP
;
A
#
# COMPACT_ATOMS: atom_id res chain seq x y z
N MET A 1 32.00 33.66 -10.01
CA MET A 1 32.18 32.29 -10.54
C MET A 1 31.29 31.41 -9.69
N ASP A 2 30.05 31.26 -10.15
CA ASP A 2 28.95 30.72 -9.37
C ASP A 2 28.90 29.21 -9.60
N GLY A 3 29.62 28.48 -8.75
CA GLY A 3 29.62 27.02 -8.71
C GLY A 3 28.50 26.54 -7.79
N GLU A 4 27.29 26.51 -8.33
CA GLU A 4 26.08 26.03 -7.65
C GLU A 4 26.27 24.55 -7.25
N ILE A 5 26.51 24.32 -5.95
CA ILE A 5 26.62 22.97 -5.39
C ILE A 5 25.23 22.35 -5.42
N LEU A 6 24.91 21.57 -6.46
CA LEU A 6 23.87 20.55 -6.39
C LEU A 6 24.35 19.45 -5.43
N ARG A 7 24.29 19.73 -4.13
CA ARG A 7 24.46 18.72 -3.08
C ARG A 7 23.41 17.65 -3.32
N SER A 8 23.84 16.39 -3.35
CA SER A 8 22.95 15.24 -3.56
C SER A 8 21.73 15.31 -2.65
N ARG A 9 20.53 15.44 -3.24
CA ARG A 9 19.24 15.36 -2.53
C ARG A 9 18.76 13.92 -2.30
N PHE A 10 19.59 12.95 -2.68
CA PHE A 10 19.28 11.53 -2.59
C PHE A 10 20.18 10.85 -1.56
N ARG A 11 19.56 10.01 -0.73
CA ARG A 11 20.22 9.13 0.22
C ARG A 11 19.57 7.75 0.12
N LEU A 12 20.39 6.72 -0.07
CA LEU A 12 19.96 5.34 0.01
C LEU A 12 20.06 4.87 1.46
N VAL A 13 19.01 4.22 1.95
CA VAL A 13 18.96 3.58 3.27
C VAL A 13 18.47 2.16 3.04
N GLU A 14 19.15 1.20 3.66
CA GLU A 14 18.76 -0.21 3.57
C GLU A 14 17.66 -0.53 4.60
N VAL A 15 16.64 -1.26 4.15
CA VAL A 15 15.64 -1.92 4.99
C VAL A 15 15.70 -3.39 4.60
N SER A 16 16.38 -4.21 5.42
CA SER A 16 16.78 -5.55 5.02
C SER A 16 15.61 -6.52 4.88
N ASP A 17 14.58 -6.40 5.73
CA ASP A 17 13.36 -7.20 5.67
C ASP A 17 12.13 -6.40 6.10
N ILE A 18 11.20 -6.21 5.17
CA ILE A 18 9.96 -5.46 5.38
C ILE A 18 8.94 -6.20 6.24
N LEU A 19 9.14 -7.51 6.46
CA LEU A 19 8.30 -8.36 7.31
C LEU A 19 8.78 -8.40 8.76
N THR A 20 9.91 -7.74 9.07
CA THR A 20 10.42 -7.65 10.44
C THR A 20 9.84 -6.44 11.17
N PRO A 21 9.22 -6.60 12.35
CA PRO A 21 8.79 -5.47 13.18
C PRO A 21 9.92 -4.49 13.47
N GLY A 22 9.67 -3.19 13.29
CA GLY A 22 10.67 -2.14 13.51
C GLY A 22 11.71 -1.98 12.39
N ALA A 23 11.60 -2.72 11.29
CA ALA A 23 12.53 -2.60 10.15
C ALA A 23 12.63 -1.17 9.57
N TYR A 24 11.57 -0.37 9.72
CA TYR A 24 11.51 1.00 9.22
C TYR A 24 11.96 2.06 10.24
N ASP A 25 12.17 1.70 11.51
CA ASP A 25 12.34 2.69 12.59
C ASP A 25 13.48 3.68 12.29
N LYS A 26 14.64 3.18 11.85
CA LYS A 26 15.78 4.04 11.44
C LYS A 26 15.55 4.78 10.13
N ALA A 27 14.87 4.15 9.17
CA ALA A 27 14.69 4.70 7.83
C ALA A 27 13.73 5.90 7.81
N LEU A 28 12.83 5.99 8.80
CA LEU A 28 11.83 7.06 8.89
C LEU A 28 12.27 8.26 9.73
N GLU A 29 13.39 8.18 10.44
CA GLU A 29 13.89 9.30 11.27
C GLU A 29 14.10 10.58 10.44
N GLY A 30 13.49 11.68 10.90
CA GLY A 30 13.61 12.99 10.26
C GLY A 30 12.88 13.11 8.91
N VAL A 31 12.00 12.16 8.56
CA VAL A 31 11.21 12.21 7.34
C VAL A 31 9.89 12.95 7.58
N ASP A 32 9.52 13.87 6.68
CA ASP A 32 8.23 14.60 6.72
C ASP A 32 7.08 13.86 6.03
N GLY A 33 7.37 12.99 5.06
CA GLY A 33 6.35 12.22 4.35
C GLY A 33 6.93 10.98 3.67
N VAL A 34 6.12 9.93 3.58
CA VAL A 34 6.60 8.62 3.14
C VAL A 34 5.70 8.03 2.06
N VAL A 35 6.32 7.45 1.03
CA VAL A 35 5.65 6.64 0.00
C VAL A 35 6.07 5.19 0.19
N HIS A 36 5.15 4.36 0.67
CA HIS A 36 5.33 2.93 0.80
C HIS A 36 4.89 2.23 -0.48
N ALA A 37 5.86 1.69 -1.20
CA ALA A 37 5.66 0.91 -2.43
C ALA A 37 6.15 -0.54 -2.32
N ALA A 38 6.87 -0.87 -1.24
CA ALA A 38 7.38 -2.21 -1.00
C ALA A 38 6.23 -3.15 -0.58
N MET A 39 6.24 -4.37 -1.08
CA MET A 39 5.36 -5.46 -0.63
C MET A 39 5.98 -6.81 -0.96
N ASN A 40 5.51 -7.88 -0.32
CA ASN A 40 5.85 -9.23 -0.75
C ASN A 40 5.22 -9.50 -2.13
N MET A 41 6.06 -9.67 -3.16
CA MET A 41 5.64 -9.92 -4.54
C MET A 41 5.62 -11.42 -4.89
N ASP A 42 5.72 -12.31 -3.89
CA ASP A 42 5.58 -13.74 -4.12
C ASP A 42 4.14 -14.09 -4.53
N ILE A 43 3.97 -14.38 -5.82
CA ILE A 43 2.71 -14.81 -6.43
C ILE A 43 2.67 -16.32 -6.65
N ASN A 44 3.52 -17.09 -5.96
CA ASN A 44 3.42 -18.53 -5.93
C ASN A 44 2.03 -18.93 -5.40
N PRO A 45 1.20 -19.63 -6.18
CA PRO A 45 -0.17 -19.96 -5.77
C PRO A 45 -0.24 -20.91 -4.56
N GLN A 46 0.88 -21.56 -4.20
CA GLN A 46 1.01 -22.33 -2.96
C GLN A 46 1.30 -21.44 -1.73
N ASN A 47 1.83 -20.24 -1.90
CA ASN A 47 2.23 -19.38 -0.78
C ASN A 47 1.05 -18.58 -0.22
N GLN A 48 0.16 -19.25 0.51
CA GLN A 48 -0.94 -18.57 1.21
C GLN A 48 -0.45 -17.53 2.23
N GLY A 49 0.76 -17.69 2.77
CA GLY A 49 1.38 -16.76 3.70
C GLY A 49 1.56 -15.35 3.12
N ALA A 50 1.63 -15.21 1.80
CA ALA A 50 1.80 -13.91 1.12
C ALA A 50 0.70 -12.90 1.48
N ILE A 51 -0.53 -13.34 1.81
CA ILE A 51 -1.61 -12.46 2.27
C ILE A 51 -1.24 -11.82 3.61
N GLU A 52 -0.91 -12.65 4.60
CA GLU A 52 -0.58 -12.19 5.95
C GLU A 52 0.72 -11.37 5.96
N ASP A 53 1.73 -11.79 5.18
CA ASP A 53 2.97 -11.03 5.00
C ASP A 53 2.69 -9.61 4.48
N THR A 54 1.81 -9.47 3.48
CA THR A 54 1.47 -8.16 2.91
C THR A 54 0.68 -7.30 3.89
N ILE A 55 -0.21 -7.91 4.68
CA ILE A 55 -0.93 -7.21 5.75
C ILE A 55 0.06 -6.71 6.80
N ASN A 56 0.92 -7.59 7.31
CA ASN A 56 1.90 -7.28 8.36
C ASN A 56 2.91 -6.23 7.90
N SER A 57 3.43 -6.33 6.67
CA SER A 57 4.31 -5.31 6.08
C SER A 57 3.70 -3.90 6.15
N ASN A 58 2.43 -3.76 5.76
CA ASN A 58 1.74 -2.47 5.83
C ASN A 58 1.55 -2.01 7.29
N LEU A 59 1.20 -2.93 8.19
CA LEU A 59 0.99 -2.60 9.61
C LEU A 59 2.29 -2.17 10.29
N TYR A 60 3.39 -2.91 10.12
CA TYR A 60 4.70 -2.54 10.68
C TYR A 60 5.21 -1.22 10.11
N PHE A 61 4.96 -0.95 8.82
CA PHE A 61 5.23 0.34 8.24
C PHE A 61 4.44 1.48 8.91
N LEU A 62 3.12 1.29 9.08
CA LEU A 62 2.26 2.28 9.72
C LEU A 62 2.60 2.51 11.19
N GLU A 63 2.91 1.44 11.92
CA GLU A 63 3.38 1.49 13.31
C GLU A 63 4.68 2.27 13.43
N ALA A 64 5.67 1.99 12.59
CA ALA A 64 6.93 2.73 12.58
C ALA A 64 6.71 4.21 12.22
N ALA A 65 5.89 4.50 11.21
CA ALA A 65 5.56 5.87 10.84
C ALA A 65 4.85 6.64 11.96
N ALA A 66 3.98 5.98 12.72
CA ALA A 66 3.28 6.60 13.85
C ALA A 66 4.21 6.99 15.00
N LYS A 67 5.34 6.29 15.19
CA LYS A 67 6.36 6.62 16.19
C LYS A 67 7.15 7.89 15.84
N VAL A 68 7.12 8.34 14.59
CA VAL A 68 7.95 9.46 14.11
C VAL A 68 7.12 10.75 14.00
N PRO A 69 7.27 11.72 14.92
CA PRO A 69 6.42 12.91 14.94
C PRO A 69 6.55 13.81 13.71
N SER A 70 7.70 13.78 13.02
CA SER A 70 7.93 14.56 11.81
C SER A 70 7.06 14.10 10.64
N VAL A 71 6.60 12.85 10.62
CA VAL A 71 5.80 12.29 9.53
C VAL A 71 4.41 12.94 9.51
N LYS A 72 4.13 13.70 8.45
CA LYS A 72 2.89 14.44 8.22
C LYS A 72 1.99 13.78 7.18
N SER A 73 2.55 13.09 6.20
CA SER A 73 1.80 12.45 5.12
C SER A 73 2.32 11.05 4.80
N LEU A 74 1.40 10.11 4.57
CA LEU A 74 1.70 8.73 4.21
C LEU A 74 0.96 8.35 2.94
N VAL A 75 1.65 7.73 2.00
CA VAL A 75 1.08 7.15 0.79
C VAL A 75 1.39 5.66 0.78
N ILE A 76 0.36 4.81 0.73
CA ILE A 76 0.52 3.38 0.47
C ILE A 76 0.12 3.11 -0.98
N THR A 77 0.98 2.42 -1.70
CA THR A 77 0.76 2.06 -3.10
C THR A 77 -0.20 0.88 -3.19
N SER A 78 -1.45 1.15 -3.55
CA SER A 78 -2.44 0.11 -3.83
C SER A 78 -2.32 -0.41 -5.28
N SER A 79 -3.22 -1.30 -5.70
CA SER A 79 -3.28 -1.86 -7.04
C SER A 79 -4.72 -1.91 -7.54
N LEU A 80 -4.89 -1.90 -8.86
CA LEU A 80 -6.15 -2.24 -9.51
C LEU A 80 -6.68 -3.62 -9.07
N ALA A 81 -5.79 -4.53 -8.67
CA ALA A 81 -6.16 -5.85 -8.16
C ALA A 81 -7.01 -5.80 -6.89
N THR A 82 -7.06 -4.68 -6.15
CA THR A 82 -7.99 -4.49 -5.03
C THR A 82 -9.46 -4.36 -5.50
N CYS A 83 -9.70 -4.05 -6.77
CA CYS A 83 -11.04 -3.77 -7.33
C CYS A 83 -11.31 -4.47 -8.68
N ALA A 84 -10.42 -5.36 -9.14
CA ALA A 84 -10.43 -5.87 -10.52
C ALA A 84 -11.54 -6.89 -10.82
N LEU A 85 -12.17 -7.48 -9.80
CA LEU A 85 -13.31 -8.38 -9.93
C LEU A 85 -14.58 -7.62 -9.52
N PRO A 86 -15.80 -8.02 -9.93
CA PRO A 86 -16.98 -7.14 -10.02
C PRO A 86 -17.52 -6.54 -8.70
N THR A 87 -16.82 -6.75 -7.59
CA THR A 87 -17.13 -6.23 -6.26
C THR A 87 -16.07 -5.22 -5.80
N THR A 88 -16.52 -4.20 -5.06
CA THR A 88 -15.61 -3.35 -4.29
C THR A 88 -14.85 -4.23 -3.29
N TRP A 89 -13.52 -4.07 -3.22
CA TRP A 89 -12.61 -4.87 -2.37
C TRP A 89 -12.27 -6.28 -2.83
N ASN A 90 -12.60 -6.66 -4.07
CA ASN A 90 -12.20 -7.96 -4.62
C ASN A 90 -12.54 -9.13 -3.67
N THR A 91 -13.78 -9.12 -3.17
CA THR A 91 -14.28 -10.10 -2.20
C THR A 91 -14.21 -11.53 -2.73
N ASP A 92 -14.38 -11.70 -4.04
CA ASP A 92 -14.25 -12.98 -4.74
C ASP A 92 -12.83 -13.54 -4.63
N ALA A 93 -11.79 -12.72 -4.80
CA ALA A 93 -10.43 -13.19 -4.60
C ALA A 93 -10.18 -13.60 -3.16
N ILE A 94 -10.65 -12.80 -2.20
CA ILE A 94 -10.54 -13.10 -0.77
C ILE A 94 -11.21 -14.43 -0.42
N GLU A 95 -12.40 -14.69 -0.97
CA GLU A 95 -13.13 -15.93 -0.74
C GLU A 95 -12.42 -17.13 -1.38
N LYS A 96 -11.95 -16.98 -2.63
CA LYS A 96 -11.21 -18.03 -3.35
C LYS A 96 -9.90 -18.40 -2.69
N THR A 97 -9.27 -17.47 -2.00
CA THR A 97 -8.01 -17.68 -1.26
C THR A 97 -8.25 -17.93 0.23
N SER A 98 -9.49 -18.19 0.66
CA SER A 98 -9.78 -18.55 2.05
C SER A 98 -9.20 -19.92 2.45
N LYS A 99 -8.87 -20.75 1.45
CA LYS A 99 -8.25 -22.06 1.63
C LYS A 99 -7.02 -22.17 0.73
N PRO A 100 -6.01 -22.97 1.11
CA PRO A 100 -4.88 -23.27 0.25
C PRO A 100 -5.32 -23.85 -1.10
N TRP A 101 -4.58 -23.48 -2.14
CA TRP A 101 -4.85 -23.96 -3.49
C TRP A 101 -4.70 -25.49 -3.59
N ASP A 102 -5.68 -26.15 -4.18
CA ASP A 102 -5.75 -27.61 -4.34
C ASP A 102 -4.91 -28.17 -5.50
N GLY A 103 -4.16 -27.30 -6.19
CA GLY A 103 -3.34 -27.67 -7.35
C GLY A 103 -4.12 -27.80 -8.66
N LYS A 104 -5.44 -27.57 -8.68
CA LYS A 104 -6.26 -27.69 -9.88
C LYS A 104 -6.43 -26.37 -10.63
N GLY A 105 -6.48 -26.46 -11.95
CA GLY A 105 -6.65 -25.31 -12.82
C GLY A 105 -5.33 -24.58 -13.11
N ASN A 106 -5.43 -23.32 -13.49
CA ASN A 106 -4.27 -22.54 -13.93
C ASN A 106 -3.54 -21.92 -12.73
N SER A 107 -2.31 -22.37 -12.48
CA SER A 107 -1.46 -21.90 -11.38
C SER A 107 -1.22 -20.39 -11.41
N ARG A 108 -0.96 -19.82 -12.59
CA ARG A 108 -0.74 -18.38 -12.77
C ARG A 108 -1.98 -17.57 -12.40
N TRP A 109 -3.17 -18.04 -12.78
CA TRP A 109 -4.41 -17.38 -12.38
C TRP A 109 -4.63 -17.43 -10.88
N HIS A 110 -4.35 -18.55 -10.22
CA HIS A 110 -4.40 -18.63 -8.77
C HIS A 110 -3.43 -17.66 -8.08
N GLY A 111 -2.21 -17.52 -8.60
CA GLY A 111 -1.24 -16.55 -8.10
C GLY A 111 -1.73 -15.10 -8.23
N ILE A 112 -2.39 -14.76 -9.34
CA ILE A 112 -3.00 -13.44 -9.55
C ILE A 112 -4.17 -13.18 -8.58
N VAL A 113 -5.00 -14.21 -8.32
CA VAL A 113 -6.10 -14.11 -7.36
C VAL A 113 -5.56 -13.94 -5.95
N LEU A 114 -4.52 -14.70 -5.57
CA LEU A 114 -3.81 -14.56 -4.30
C LEU A 114 -3.25 -13.15 -4.10
N TYR A 115 -2.59 -12.61 -5.13
CA TYR A 115 -2.13 -11.21 -5.14
C TYR A 115 -3.29 -10.22 -4.96
N GLY A 116 -4.41 -10.42 -5.66
CA GLY A 116 -5.61 -9.58 -5.53
C GLY A 116 -6.18 -9.58 -4.11
N ALA A 117 -6.24 -10.74 -3.47
CA ALA A 117 -6.66 -10.89 -2.08
C ALA A 117 -5.69 -10.18 -1.12
N ALA A 118 -4.37 -10.36 -1.31
CA ALA A 118 -3.34 -9.71 -0.50
C ALA A 118 -3.44 -8.18 -0.58
N LYS A 119 -3.56 -7.61 -1.79
CA LYS A 119 -3.75 -6.15 -1.98
C LYS A 119 -5.03 -5.67 -1.32
N ALA A 120 -6.14 -6.36 -1.51
CA ALA A 120 -7.42 -5.96 -0.92
C ALA A 120 -7.41 -6.00 0.61
N ARG A 121 -6.90 -7.07 1.22
CA ARG A 121 -6.82 -7.22 2.68
C ARG A 121 -5.84 -6.23 3.31
N SER A 122 -4.67 -6.05 2.70
CA SER A 122 -3.68 -5.10 3.20
C SER A 122 -4.18 -3.65 3.16
N GLU A 123 -5.00 -3.29 2.16
CA GLU A 123 -5.65 -1.99 2.07
C GLU A 123 -6.79 -1.85 3.10
N GLN A 124 -7.58 -2.90 3.35
CA GLN A 124 -8.57 -2.91 4.43
C GLN A 124 -7.95 -2.73 5.81
N ALA A 125 -6.79 -3.35 6.06
CA ALA A 125 -6.09 -3.28 7.33
C ALA A 125 -5.56 -1.86 7.63
N ALA A 126 -5.11 -1.15 6.60
CA ALA A 126 -4.48 0.16 6.72
C ALA A 126 -5.46 1.36 6.68
N GLN A 127 -6.77 1.14 6.78
CA GLN A 127 -7.78 2.21 6.69
C GLN A 127 -7.78 3.19 7.88
N PRO A 128 -8.20 4.45 7.68
CA PRO A 128 -7.98 5.58 8.60
C PRO A 128 -8.59 5.46 10.00
N GLY A 129 -9.57 4.56 10.21
CA GLY A 129 -10.13 4.30 11.55
C GLY A 129 -9.11 3.77 12.56
N ARG A 130 -7.92 3.34 12.10
CA ARG A 130 -6.78 2.92 12.94
C ARG A 130 -5.58 3.88 12.93
N THR A 131 -5.47 4.79 11.96
CA THR A 131 -4.31 5.71 11.81
C THR A 131 -4.69 6.97 11.01
N THR A 132 -4.59 8.14 11.62
CA THR A 132 -5.17 9.43 11.15
C THR A 132 -4.47 10.11 9.95
N LYS A 133 -3.51 9.46 9.26
CA LYS A 133 -2.64 10.11 8.26
C LYS A 133 -2.43 9.32 6.95
N VAL A 134 -3.26 8.32 6.63
CA VAL A 134 -3.04 7.45 5.47
C VAL A 134 -3.81 7.94 4.23
N LEU A 135 -3.09 8.32 3.17
CA LEU A 135 -3.65 8.52 1.84
C LEU A 135 -3.41 7.25 1.00
N MET A 136 -4.46 6.46 0.79
CA MET A 136 -4.43 5.35 -0.16
C MET A 136 -4.80 5.84 -1.55
N ARG A 137 -3.90 5.63 -2.52
CA ARG A 137 -4.19 5.96 -3.91
C ARG A 137 -4.50 4.70 -4.70
N ARG A 138 -5.75 4.59 -5.14
CA ARG A 138 -6.17 3.54 -6.10
C ARG A 138 -5.93 4.02 -7.52
N THR A 139 -5.43 3.13 -8.37
CA THR A 139 -5.26 3.37 -9.81
C THR A 139 -6.56 3.22 -10.59
N ALA A 140 -7.60 2.65 -9.99
CA ALA A 140 -8.93 2.49 -10.57
C ALA A 140 -10.02 2.59 -9.48
N LYS A 141 -11.21 3.10 -9.85
CA LYS A 141 -12.41 3.10 -9.01
C LYS A 141 -13.48 2.23 -9.67
N TYR A 142 -14.27 1.56 -8.85
CA TYR A 142 -15.46 0.83 -9.31
C TYR A 142 -16.71 1.66 -8.97
N GLU A 143 -17.39 2.19 -9.99
CA GLU A 143 -18.59 3.02 -9.84
C GLU A 143 -19.66 2.52 -10.82
N GLY A 144 -20.88 2.27 -10.33
CA GLY A 144 -22.04 1.95 -11.17
C GLY A 144 -21.88 0.71 -12.07
N GLY A 145 -21.19 -0.35 -11.59
CA GLY A 145 -21.00 -1.59 -12.35
C GLY A 145 -19.90 -1.55 -13.42
N ARG A 146 -19.05 -0.51 -13.43
CA ARG A 146 -17.93 -0.38 -14.36
C ARG A 146 -16.63 -0.07 -13.62
N MET A 147 -15.54 -0.69 -14.07
CA MET A 147 -14.18 -0.25 -13.70
C MET A 147 -13.86 1.04 -14.44
N CYS A 148 -13.81 2.15 -13.70
CA CYS A 148 -13.34 3.43 -14.18
C CYS A 148 -11.83 3.49 -13.97
N TYR A 149 -11.06 3.33 -15.05
CA TYR A 149 -9.64 3.67 -15.08
C TYR A 149 -9.52 5.19 -15.01
N ASN A 150 -8.70 5.70 -14.09
CA ASN A 150 -8.39 7.13 -14.12
C ASN A 150 -7.40 7.38 -15.27
N SER A 151 -7.93 7.79 -16.43
CA SER A 151 -7.18 8.02 -17.67
C SER A 151 -6.15 9.15 -17.58
N GLU A 152 -6.15 9.94 -16.50
CA GLU A 152 -5.10 10.93 -16.24
C GLU A 152 -3.74 10.30 -15.85
N LEU A 153 -3.69 9.00 -15.53
CA LEU A 153 -2.48 8.33 -15.01
C LEU A 153 -1.56 7.73 -16.09
N PHE A 154 -2.01 7.56 -17.33
CA PHE A 154 -1.20 6.92 -18.39
C PHE A 154 -0.64 7.90 -19.44
N GLY A 155 -1.10 9.16 -19.44
CA GLY A 155 -0.78 10.12 -20.51
C GLY A 155 0.08 11.32 -20.09
N ARG A 156 0.40 11.49 -18.80
CA ARG A 156 1.27 12.57 -18.32
C ARG A 156 2.32 11.99 -17.38
N GLN A 157 3.58 12.03 -17.82
CA GLN A 157 4.71 11.98 -16.91
C GLN A 157 4.47 12.99 -15.77
N LEU A 158 4.91 12.61 -14.57
CA LEU A 158 4.78 13.32 -13.29
C LEU A 158 3.50 13.05 -12.50
N VAL A 159 3.74 12.32 -11.43
CA VAL A 159 2.92 12.14 -10.23
C VAL A 159 2.20 13.43 -9.84
N GLN A 160 0.94 13.60 -10.23
CA GLN A 160 0.11 14.66 -9.69
C GLN A 160 -0.42 14.21 -8.33
N PHE A 161 0.24 14.68 -7.27
CA PHE A 161 -0.22 14.57 -5.89
C PHE A 161 -1.28 15.65 -5.66
N ARG A 162 -2.54 15.26 -5.45
CA ARG A 162 -3.54 16.16 -4.87
C ARG A 162 -3.73 15.76 -3.41
N LEU A 163 -2.98 16.42 -2.52
CA LEU A 163 -3.19 16.33 -1.09
C LEU A 163 -4.48 17.09 -0.78
N THR A 164 -5.59 16.39 -0.56
CA THR A 164 -6.77 16.99 0.07
C THR A 164 -6.63 16.84 1.57
N TRP A 165 -6.28 17.93 2.23
CA TRP A 165 -6.32 18.06 3.68
C TRP A 165 -7.77 18.29 4.11
N GLN A 166 -8.30 17.44 4.99
CA GLN A 166 -9.48 17.77 5.78
C GLN A 166 -9.02 18.01 7.22
N GLU A 167 -9.29 19.21 7.74
CA GLU A 167 -9.19 19.51 9.18
C GLU A 167 -10.19 18.63 9.92
N GLY A 168 -9.69 17.57 10.55
CA GLY A 168 -10.46 16.75 11.48
C GLY A 168 -10.05 17.08 12.90
N ASN A 169 -11.01 17.58 13.69
CA ASN A 169 -10.87 17.97 15.09
C ASN A 169 -10.15 16.92 15.94
N VAL A 170 -9.24 17.40 16.80
CA VAL A 170 -8.59 16.63 17.87
C VAL A 170 -9.68 16.19 18.86
N ILE A 171 -9.98 14.89 18.89
CA ILE A 171 -10.70 14.29 20.03
C ILE A 171 -9.66 14.12 21.13
N THR A 172 -9.65 15.04 22.09
CA THR A 172 -9.06 14.78 23.40
C THR A 172 -10.05 13.90 24.17
N THR A 173 -9.62 12.73 24.62
CA THR A 173 -10.36 11.95 25.61
C THR A 173 -9.92 12.35 27.03
N PRO A 174 -10.78 12.15 28.04
CA PRO A 174 -10.60 12.69 29.39
C PRO A 174 -9.41 12.09 30.15
#